data_AF-A0A800XME1-F1
#
_entry.id   AF-A0A800XME1-F1
#
_cell.length_a   1.000
_cell.length_b   1.000
_cell.length_c   1.000
_cell.angle_alpha   90.00
_cell.angle_beta   90.00
_cell.angle_gamma   90.00
#
_symmetry.space_group_name_H-M   'P 1'
#
loop_
_entity.id
_entity.type
_entity.pdbx_description
1 polymer ?
#
loop_
_entity_poly.entity_id
_entity_poly.type
_entity_poly.pdbx_seq_one_letter_code
_entity_poly.pdbx_strand_id
1 'polypeptide(L)'
;MRDVAIIGIGCTHFGEMWERSFRDMFVEAGSNALADVAIHGEEIDALYVGNMSAGRFIDQEHIGALIVDYAGLAGSLHIPSTRVEAACASGGLALRQAFLAVASGHHDIVVAAGVEKMTDVGTETTIDTLASAADREWEVFMGATFPGLYAMIARLHMHKYGTTREQLAQVAVKNHHNATMNPKAQYKNEISISAVLNSAMIADPLRVYDCSPITDGAAAIVLAPAEVARQFTDTPVYVSASAQASDTIALHDRRDITTLDATVHATKWAYKKAGIGPEDIHLAEVHDCFTIAEVCAIEDLGFVKKGEGGPATEEGMTALDGKIPINPSGGLKACGHPVGATGIKQAVEIVSQLRGEAGKRQVAKAEIGLTHNVGGTGGTTIVHILSINR
;
A
#
# COMPACT_ATOMS: atom_id res chain seq x y z
N MET A 1 -7.62 -25.37 -1.04
CA MET A 1 -7.85 -23.97 -1.42
C MET A 1 -7.61 -23.87 -2.91
N ARG A 2 -8.49 -23.20 -3.64
CA ARG A 2 -8.26 -22.89 -5.05
C ARG A 2 -7.12 -21.90 -5.18
N ASP A 3 -6.36 -22.02 -6.26
CA ASP A 3 -5.41 -20.96 -6.63
C ASP A 3 -6.21 -19.78 -7.17
N VAL A 4 -5.73 -18.56 -6.91
CA VAL A 4 -6.43 -17.32 -7.20
C VAL A 4 -5.55 -16.44 -8.06
N ALA A 5 -6.14 -15.81 -9.07
CA ALA A 5 -5.49 -14.84 -9.91
C ALA A 5 -6.16 -13.48 -9.79
N ILE A 6 -5.36 -12.43 -9.87
CA ILE A 6 -5.78 -11.07 -10.18
C ILE A 6 -5.90 -10.98 -11.70
N ILE A 7 -7.11 -10.68 -12.15
CA ILE A 7 -7.45 -10.59 -13.57
C ILE A 7 -7.66 -9.14 -14.00
N GLY A 8 -8.23 -8.27 -13.17
CA GLY A 8 -8.47 -6.86 -13.53
C GLY A 8 -7.82 -5.90 -12.54
N ILE A 9 -7.33 -4.74 -13.02
CA ILE A 9 -6.78 -3.68 -12.17
C ILE A 9 -7.30 -2.29 -12.55
N GLY A 10 -7.53 -1.44 -11.55
CA GLY A 10 -8.05 -0.09 -11.75
C GLY A 10 -7.60 0.86 -10.66
N CYS A 11 -7.30 2.11 -11.04
CA CYS A 11 -6.84 3.14 -10.10
C CYS A 11 -7.20 4.54 -10.60
N THR A 12 -7.64 5.40 -9.69
CA THR A 12 -7.82 6.83 -9.96
C THR A 12 -6.45 7.53 -10.06
N HIS A 13 -6.44 8.79 -10.51
CA HIS A 13 -5.35 9.70 -10.12
C HIS A 13 -5.37 9.91 -8.60
N PHE A 14 -4.21 10.16 -8.00
CA PHE A 14 -4.06 10.46 -6.58
C PHE A 14 -3.62 11.90 -6.38
N GLY A 15 -4.27 12.60 -5.46
CA GLY A 15 -3.93 13.97 -5.14
C GLY A 15 -5.01 14.65 -4.33
N GLU A 16 -5.08 15.97 -4.42
CA GLU A 16 -6.16 16.75 -3.83
C GLU A 16 -7.29 16.87 -4.85
N MET A 17 -8.35 16.08 -4.69
CA MET A 17 -9.38 15.90 -5.71
C MET A 17 -10.67 16.64 -5.35
N TRP A 18 -10.60 17.96 -5.20
CA TRP A 18 -11.70 18.83 -4.74
C TRP A 18 -13.02 18.68 -5.50
N GLU A 19 -12.94 18.44 -6.81
CA GLU A 19 -14.11 18.29 -7.70
C GLU A 19 -14.68 16.86 -7.72
N ARG A 20 -14.14 15.95 -6.90
CA ARG A 20 -14.50 14.53 -6.90
C ARG A 20 -14.84 14.09 -5.48
N SER A 21 -16.00 13.48 -5.34
CA SER A 21 -16.44 12.90 -4.08
C SER A 21 -15.83 11.52 -3.85
N PHE A 22 -15.94 11.02 -2.62
CA PHE A 22 -15.70 9.61 -2.29
C PHE A 22 -16.38 8.66 -3.28
N ARG A 23 -17.61 8.98 -3.69
CA ARG A 23 -18.44 8.18 -4.61
C ARG A 23 -17.83 8.10 -6.00
N ASP A 24 -17.44 9.25 -6.54
CA ASP A 24 -16.89 9.31 -7.88
C ASP A 24 -15.58 8.53 -7.99
N MET A 25 -14.78 8.51 -6.92
CA MET A 25 -13.49 7.84 -6.91
C MET A 25 -13.63 6.32 -6.86
N PHE A 26 -14.46 5.76 -5.96
CA PHE A 26 -14.59 4.30 -5.91
C PHE A 26 -15.30 3.75 -7.15
N VAL A 27 -16.26 4.48 -7.72
CA VAL A 27 -16.91 4.10 -8.99
C VAL A 27 -15.88 4.13 -10.11
N GLU A 28 -15.09 5.20 -10.25
CA GLU A 28 -14.03 5.25 -11.27
C GLU A 28 -13.03 4.10 -11.13
N ALA A 29 -12.52 3.83 -9.92
CA ALA A 29 -11.57 2.75 -9.71
C ALA A 29 -12.15 1.37 -10.07
N GLY A 30 -13.39 1.10 -9.64
CA GLY A 30 -14.09 -0.15 -9.96
C GLY A 30 -14.35 -0.28 -11.46
N SER A 31 -14.88 0.76 -12.10
CA SER A 31 -15.12 0.77 -13.56
C SER A 31 -13.83 0.57 -14.35
N ASN A 32 -12.72 1.19 -13.94
CA ASN A 32 -11.42 0.97 -14.59
C ASN A 32 -10.97 -0.50 -14.45
N ALA A 33 -11.15 -1.10 -13.28
CA ALA A 33 -10.76 -2.50 -13.04
C ALA A 33 -11.61 -3.52 -13.83
N LEU A 34 -12.90 -3.24 -14.02
CA LEU A 34 -13.78 -4.06 -14.84
C LEU A 34 -13.49 -3.88 -16.33
N ALA A 35 -13.20 -2.65 -16.77
CA ALA A 35 -12.84 -2.35 -18.16
C ALA A 35 -11.51 -2.99 -18.58
N ASP A 36 -10.59 -3.23 -17.63
CA ASP A 36 -9.32 -3.94 -17.86
C ASP A 36 -9.51 -5.39 -18.35
N VAL A 37 -10.62 -6.05 -17.97
CA VAL A 37 -10.93 -7.46 -18.29
C VAL A 37 -12.27 -7.70 -18.98
N ALA A 38 -12.94 -6.63 -19.41
CA ALA A 38 -14.25 -6.69 -20.07
C ALA A 38 -15.30 -7.52 -19.29
N ILE A 39 -15.27 -7.43 -17.95
CA ILE A 39 -16.25 -8.06 -17.06
C ILE A 39 -17.38 -7.07 -16.76
N HIS A 40 -18.61 -7.56 -16.69
CA HIS A 40 -19.77 -6.77 -16.31
C HIS A 40 -20.08 -6.87 -14.80
N GLY A 41 -20.78 -5.87 -14.26
CA GLY A 41 -21.08 -5.81 -12.83
C GLY A 41 -21.90 -7.01 -12.34
N GLU A 42 -22.73 -7.58 -13.21
CA GLU A 42 -23.55 -8.77 -13.00
C GLU A 42 -22.75 -10.04 -12.70
N GLU A 43 -21.48 -10.07 -13.07
CA GLU A 43 -20.60 -11.22 -12.84
C GLU A 43 -19.90 -11.16 -11.47
N ILE A 44 -20.01 -10.06 -10.73
CA ILE A 44 -19.34 -9.88 -9.43
C ILE A 44 -20.16 -10.59 -8.34
N ASP A 45 -19.51 -11.48 -7.59
CA ASP A 45 -20.15 -12.20 -6.49
C ASP A 45 -20.06 -11.46 -5.15
N ALA A 46 -18.98 -10.70 -4.91
CA ALA A 46 -18.74 -10.01 -3.65
C ALA A 46 -17.74 -8.85 -3.75
N LEU A 47 -17.84 -7.90 -2.81
CA LEU A 47 -16.90 -6.79 -2.63
C LEU A 47 -16.26 -6.84 -1.24
N TYR A 48 -14.95 -6.62 -1.20
CA TYR A 48 -14.21 -6.29 0.03
C TYR A 48 -13.56 -4.93 -0.11
N VAL A 49 -13.86 -4.01 0.81
CA VAL A 49 -13.46 -2.62 0.71
C VAL A 49 -12.58 -2.22 1.89
N GLY A 50 -11.36 -1.79 1.58
CA GLY A 50 -10.44 -1.16 2.53
C GLY A 50 -10.75 0.33 2.66
N ASN A 51 -11.15 0.77 3.85
CA ASN A 51 -11.29 2.18 4.17
C ASN A 51 -11.00 2.39 5.65
N MET A 52 -10.10 3.32 5.93
CA MET A 52 -9.73 3.61 7.31
C MET A 52 -10.79 4.48 7.97
N SER A 53 -11.10 5.64 7.39
CA SER A 53 -11.66 6.75 8.17
C SER A 53 -12.80 7.52 7.49
N ALA A 54 -13.61 6.89 6.64
CA ALA A 54 -14.78 7.56 6.05
C ALA A 54 -15.73 8.15 7.11
N GLY A 55 -15.87 7.50 8.27
CA GLY A 55 -16.66 8.02 9.40
C GLY A 55 -16.17 9.33 9.99
N ARG A 56 -14.92 9.74 9.72
CA ARG A 56 -14.33 11.00 10.20
C ARG A 56 -14.05 12.00 9.08
N PHE A 57 -13.76 11.52 7.88
CA PHE A 57 -13.47 12.39 6.74
C PHE A 57 -14.72 12.88 6.02
N ILE A 58 -15.75 12.03 5.95
CA ILE A 58 -16.98 12.33 5.21
C ILE A 58 -18.23 12.02 6.04
N ASP A 59 -18.07 11.86 7.36
CA ASP A 59 -19.13 11.50 8.32
C ASP A 59 -19.98 10.29 7.91
N GLN A 60 -19.35 9.30 7.26
CA GLN A 60 -20.06 8.16 6.69
C GLN A 60 -19.45 6.83 7.15
N GLU A 61 -20.18 6.14 8.02
CA GLU A 61 -19.97 4.71 8.30
C GLU A 61 -20.72 3.86 7.26
N HIS A 62 -20.89 2.56 7.49
CA HIS A 62 -21.68 1.65 6.64
C HIS A 62 -21.37 1.75 5.13
N ILE A 63 -20.12 2.10 4.78
CA ILE A 63 -19.72 2.38 3.40
C ILE A 63 -19.83 1.17 2.47
N GLY A 64 -19.87 -0.06 3.00
CA GLY A 64 -20.06 -1.26 2.19
C GLY A 64 -21.38 -1.21 1.43
N ALA A 65 -22.46 -0.83 2.13
CA ALA A 65 -23.78 -0.62 1.53
C ALA A 65 -23.80 0.60 0.61
N LEU A 66 -23.17 1.71 1.02
CA LEU A 66 -23.04 2.92 0.18
C LEU A 66 -22.39 2.59 -1.18
N ILE A 67 -21.32 1.79 -1.15
CA ILE A 67 -20.57 1.44 -2.36
C ILE A 67 -21.42 0.59 -3.29
N VAL A 68 -22.10 -0.44 -2.79
CA VAL A 68 -22.96 -1.29 -3.62
C VAL A 68 -24.15 -0.53 -4.20
N ASP A 69 -24.73 0.40 -3.44
CA ASP A 69 -25.80 1.29 -3.90
C ASP A 69 -25.34 2.17 -5.08
N TYR A 70 -24.31 2.98 -4.85
CA TYR A 70 -23.84 3.94 -5.84
C TYR A 70 -23.04 3.33 -7.00
N ALA A 71 -22.52 2.11 -6.86
CA ALA A 71 -21.98 1.33 -7.97
C ALA A 71 -23.08 0.74 -8.88
N GLY A 72 -24.36 0.87 -8.50
CA GLY A 72 -25.49 0.30 -9.23
C GLY A 72 -25.68 -1.20 -9.03
N LEU A 73 -24.98 -1.81 -8.08
CA LEU A 73 -24.99 -3.25 -7.81
C LEU A 73 -26.10 -3.64 -6.81
N ALA A 74 -26.65 -2.67 -6.06
CA ALA A 74 -27.73 -2.92 -5.10
C ALA A 74 -29.09 -3.19 -5.74
N GLY A 75 -29.37 -2.64 -6.93
CA GLY A 75 -30.73 -2.59 -7.48
C GLY A 75 -31.23 -3.91 -8.04
N SER A 76 -30.35 -4.72 -8.62
CA SER A 76 -30.68 -6.00 -9.27
C SER A 76 -29.88 -7.19 -8.73
N LEU A 77 -28.65 -6.97 -8.23
CA LEU A 77 -27.73 -8.05 -7.88
C LEU A 77 -27.71 -8.33 -6.38
N HIS A 78 -27.91 -7.32 -5.53
CA HIS A 78 -27.93 -7.45 -4.07
C HIS A 78 -26.70 -8.16 -3.49
N ILE A 79 -25.53 -7.94 -4.10
CA ILE A 79 -24.30 -8.64 -3.75
C ILE A 79 -23.74 -8.18 -2.40
N PRO A 80 -23.07 -9.07 -1.66
CA PRO A 80 -22.42 -8.73 -0.40
C PRO A 80 -21.26 -7.74 -0.62
N SER A 81 -21.16 -6.75 0.28
CA SER A 81 -20.03 -5.83 0.36
C SER A 81 -19.62 -5.61 1.81
N THR A 82 -18.34 -5.83 2.08
CA THR A 82 -17.79 -5.80 3.44
C THR A 82 -16.68 -4.75 3.54
N ARG A 83 -16.84 -3.78 4.44
CA ARG A 83 -15.73 -2.92 4.86
C ARG A 83 -14.80 -3.71 5.77
N VAL A 84 -13.50 -3.62 5.50
CA VAL A 84 -12.44 -4.07 6.39
C VAL A 84 -11.49 -2.92 6.72
N GLU A 85 -10.96 -2.95 7.93
CA GLU A 85 -10.21 -1.83 8.50
C GLU A 85 -9.01 -2.37 9.28
N ALA A 86 -7.84 -1.78 9.03
CA ALA A 86 -6.57 -2.07 9.71
C ALA A 86 -5.59 -0.89 9.56
N ALA A 87 -6.05 0.32 9.89
CA ALA A 87 -5.42 1.60 9.60
C ALA A 87 -5.02 1.70 8.12
N CYS A 88 -3.78 2.13 7.85
CA CYS A 88 -3.20 2.20 6.51
C CYS A 88 -3.05 0.83 5.82
N ALA A 89 -3.23 -0.29 6.53
CA ALA A 89 -3.24 -1.64 5.97
C ALA A 89 -4.62 -2.11 5.45
N SER A 90 -5.65 -1.26 5.53
CA SER A 90 -7.03 -1.62 5.16
C SER A 90 -7.15 -2.15 3.73
N GLY A 91 -6.45 -1.55 2.77
CA GLY A 91 -6.45 -2.01 1.37
C GLY A 91 -5.80 -3.39 1.20
N GLY A 92 -4.65 -3.62 1.85
CA GLY A 92 -3.99 -4.92 1.81
C GLY A 92 -4.86 -6.00 2.47
N LEU A 93 -5.55 -5.66 3.55
CA LEU A 93 -6.51 -6.55 4.21
C LEU A 93 -7.71 -6.87 3.31
N ALA A 94 -8.22 -5.89 2.56
CA ALA A 94 -9.31 -6.11 1.61
C ALA A 94 -8.92 -7.11 0.52
N LEU A 95 -7.72 -6.98 -0.05
CA LEU A 95 -7.16 -7.98 -0.98
C LEU A 95 -7.05 -9.35 -0.32
N ARG A 96 -6.57 -9.43 0.92
CA ARG A 96 -6.48 -10.70 1.66
C ARG A 96 -7.84 -11.36 1.83
N GLN A 97 -8.87 -10.61 2.20
CA GLN A 97 -10.22 -11.18 2.38
C GLN A 97 -10.82 -11.64 1.05
N ALA A 98 -10.64 -10.86 -0.03
CA ALA A 98 -11.07 -11.28 -1.35
C ALA A 98 -10.34 -12.56 -1.83
N PHE A 99 -9.02 -12.64 -1.60
CA PHE A 99 -8.24 -13.85 -1.86
C PHE A 99 -8.79 -15.06 -1.10
N LEU A 100 -9.08 -14.92 0.20
CA LEU A 100 -9.63 -16.01 1.01
C LEU A 100 -11.04 -16.41 0.54
N ALA A 101 -11.88 -15.46 0.17
CA ALA A 101 -13.21 -15.71 -0.37
C ALA A 101 -13.15 -16.57 -1.64
N VAL A 102 -12.29 -16.19 -2.61
CA VAL A 102 -12.10 -16.98 -3.83
C VAL A 102 -11.44 -18.33 -3.55
N ALA A 103 -10.37 -18.34 -2.77
CA ALA A 103 -9.62 -19.56 -2.47
C ALA A 103 -10.44 -20.61 -1.69
N SER A 104 -11.44 -20.16 -0.91
CA SER A 104 -12.35 -21.03 -0.16
C SER A 104 -13.39 -21.74 -1.03
N GLY A 105 -13.69 -21.22 -2.23
CA GLY A 105 -14.83 -21.70 -3.03
C GLY A 105 -16.14 -20.98 -2.76
N HIS A 106 -16.16 -19.97 -1.88
CA HIS A 106 -17.40 -19.27 -1.51
C HIS A 106 -17.89 -18.30 -2.58
N HIS A 107 -16.96 -17.66 -3.30
CA HIS A 107 -17.21 -16.73 -4.40
C HIS A 107 -16.20 -16.98 -5.52
N ASP A 108 -16.55 -16.70 -6.77
CA ASP A 108 -15.66 -16.85 -7.92
C ASP A 108 -15.08 -15.50 -8.31
N ILE A 109 -15.91 -14.54 -8.70
CA ILE A 109 -15.44 -13.21 -9.12
C ILE A 109 -15.62 -12.23 -7.97
N VAL A 110 -14.51 -11.75 -7.40
CA VAL A 110 -14.53 -10.87 -6.23
C VAL A 110 -13.74 -9.60 -6.52
N VAL A 111 -14.31 -8.45 -6.16
CA VAL A 111 -13.61 -7.16 -6.22
C VAL A 111 -13.02 -6.84 -4.85
N ALA A 112 -11.71 -6.61 -4.80
CA ALA A 112 -11.07 -5.93 -3.68
C ALA A 112 -10.80 -4.48 -4.06
N ALA A 113 -11.29 -3.54 -3.26
CA ALA A 113 -11.12 -2.12 -3.51
C ALA A 113 -10.66 -1.40 -2.25
N GLY A 114 -10.13 -0.20 -2.43
CA GLY A 114 -9.90 0.73 -1.34
C GLY A 114 -10.05 2.16 -1.80
N VAL A 115 -10.46 3.02 -0.88
CA VAL A 115 -10.77 4.43 -1.18
C VAL A 115 -10.57 5.26 0.08
N GLU A 116 -10.03 6.47 -0.09
CA GLU A 116 -10.02 7.49 0.95
C GLU A 116 -10.25 8.89 0.33
N LYS A 117 -10.99 9.73 1.04
CA LYS A 117 -11.29 11.12 0.67
C LYS A 117 -10.88 12.03 1.82
N MET A 118 -9.60 12.33 1.92
CA MET A 118 -8.97 12.95 3.09
C MET A 118 -9.05 14.48 3.08
N THR A 119 -9.25 15.09 1.92
CA THR A 119 -9.23 16.55 1.78
C THR A 119 -10.54 17.24 2.15
N ASP A 120 -11.64 16.50 2.37
CA ASP A 120 -12.95 17.10 2.70
C ASP A 120 -13.02 17.66 4.13
N VAL A 121 -11.94 17.54 4.90
CA VAL A 121 -11.77 18.16 6.21
C VAL A 121 -10.48 18.98 6.26
N GLY A 122 -10.39 19.91 7.20
CA GLY A 122 -9.17 20.69 7.42
C GLY A 122 -8.01 19.85 7.96
N THR A 123 -6.78 20.33 7.74
CA THR A 123 -5.53 19.63 8.07
C THR A 123 -5.46 19.12 9.52
N GLU A 124 -5.97 19.89 10.49
CA GLU A 124 -6.01 19.49 11.90
C GLU A 124 -6.86 18.22 12.10
N THR A 125 -8.07 18.21 11.55
CA THR A 125 -8.95 17.03 11.57
C THR A 125 -8.33 15.86 10.83
N THR A 126 -7.65 16.10 9.70
CA THR A 126 -6.94 15.03 8.99
C THR A 126 -5.83 14.41 9.83
N ILE A 127 -5.02 15.23 10.48
CA ILE A 127 -3.94 14.75 11.36
C ILE A 127 -4.51 13.95 12.54
N ASP A 128 -5.55 14.46 13.20
CA ASP A 128 -6.18 13.75 14.32
C ASP A 128 -6.87 12.45 13.89
N THR A 129 -7.43 12.43 12.68
CA THR A 129 -8.03 11.23 12.08
C THR A 129 -6.98 10.17 11.81
N LEU A 130 -5.86 10.53 11.19
CA LEU A 130 -4.75 9.61 10.95
C LEU A 130 -4.11 9.11 12.26
N ALA A 131 -4.07 9.95 13.29
CA ALA A 131 -3.57 9.56 14.61
C ALA A 131 -4.42 8.47 15.29
N SER A 132 -5.64 8.17 14.81
CA SER A 132 -6.44 7.03 15.30
C SER A 132 -5.80 5.65 15.02
N ALA A 133 -4.77 5.60 14.17
CA ALA A 133 -3.96 4.40 13.96
C ALA A 133 -2.88 4.16 15.04
N ALA A 134 -2.68 5.09 15.96
CA ALA A 134 -1.81 4.99 17.12
C ALA A 134 -2.64 4.80 18.41
N ASP A 135 -1.99 4.47 19.52
CA ASP A 135 -2.70 4.33 20.79
C ASP A 135 -3.23 5.69 21.26
N ARG A 136 -4.56 5.82 21.36
CA ARG A 136 -5.21 7.09 21.68
C ARG A 136 -4.91 7.56 23.10
N GLU A 137 -4.82 6.64 24.06
CA GLU A 137 -4.71 6.93 25.49
C GLU A 137 -3.26 7.16 25.92
N TRP A 138 -2.32 6.42 25.33
CA TRP A 138 -0.93 6.40 25.79
C TRP A 138 0.07 7.08 24.85
N GLU A 139 -0.28 7.26 23.58
CA GLU A 139 0.56 7.99 22.62
C GLU A 139 -0.05 9.34 22.28
N VAL A 140 -1.26 9.34 21.71
CA VAL A 140 -1.83 10.57 21.15
C VAL A 140 -2.25 11.55 22.24
N PHE A 141 -2.87 11.06 23.32
CA PHE A 141 -3.22 11.90 24.48
C PHE A 141 -1.98 12.57 25.11
N MET A 142 -0.82 11.90 25.06
CA MET A 142 0.46 12.43 25.55
C MET A 142 1.13 13.38 24.54
N GLY A 143 0.49 13.67 23.40
CA GLY A 143 0.96 14.59 22.38
C GLY A 143 1.86 13.95 21.31
N ALA A 144 1.98 12.63 21.27
CA ALA A 144 2.73 11.97 20.20
C ALA A 144 1.95 12.08 18.88
N THR A 145 2.53 12.81 17.92
CA THR A 145 2.02 12.87 16.55
C THR A 145 2.51 11.65 15.76
N PHE A 146 1.79 11.27 14.70
CA PHE A 146 2.18 10.15 13.86
C PHE A 146 3.59 10.32 13.22
N PRO A 147 3.96 11.52 12.69
CA PRO A 147 5.35 11.80 12.33
C PRO A 147 6.34 11.70 13.49
N GLY A 148 5.93 12.11 14.70
CA GLY A 148 6.74 11.99 15.91
C GLY A 148 7.07 10.53 16.27
N LEU A 149 6.10 9.62 16.11
CA LEU A 149 6.31 8.18 16.33
C LEU A 149 7.36 7.61 15.36
N TYR A 150 7.25 7.90 14.06
CA TYR A 150 8.26 7.50 13.08
C TYR A 150 9.60 8.23 13.25
N ALA A 151 9.59 9.46 13.74
CA ALA A 151 10.81 10.18 14.08
C ALA A 151 11.58 9.50 15.22
N MET A 152 10.90 8.95 16.23
CA MET A 152 11.54 8.14 17.28
C MET A 152 12.17 6.87 16.72
N ILE A 153 11.50 6.18 15.77
CA ILE A 153 12.09 5.04 15.05
C ILE A 153 13.36 5.47 14.32
N ALA A 154 13.30 6.59 13.58
CA ALA A 154 14.46 7.12 12.87
C ALA A 154 15.61 7.48 13.83
N ARG A 155 15.34 8.12 14.96
CA ARG A 155 16.38 8.43 15.96
C ARG A 155 17.03 7.20 16.53
N LEU A 156 16.26 6.18 16.90
CA LEU A 156 16.85 4.96 17.42
C LEU A 156 17.64 4.20 16.35
N HIS A 157 17.13 4.12 15.13
CA HIS A 157 17.82 3.43 14.03
C HIS A 157 19.15 4.13 13.69
N MET A 158 19.13 5.45 13.58
CA MET A 158 20.34 6.25 13.36
C MET A 158 21.34 6.14 14.53
N HIS A 159 20.87 6.09 15.77
CA HIS A 159 21.74 5.89 16.94
C HIS A 159 22.37 4.48 16.98
N LYS A 160 21.60 3.44 16.63
CA LYS A 160 22.01 2.04 16.75
C LYS A 160 22.85 1.55 15.56
N TYR A 161 22.55 2.02 14.36
CA TYR A 161 23.14 1.52 13.11
C TYR A 161 23.90 2.58 12.31
N GLY A 162 23.85 3.86 12.72
CA GLY A 162 24.57 4.93 12.04
C GLY A 162 23.91 5.44 10.76
N THR A 163 22.63 5.12 10.53
CA THR A 163 21.88 5.67 9.39
C THR A 163 21.94 7.20 9.37
N THR A 164 22.14 7.75 8.19
CA THR A 164 22.35 9.19 8.00
C THR A 164 21.07 9.88 7.49
N ARG A 165 21.07 11.21 7.53
CA ARG A 165 19.95 11.97 6.95
C ARG A 165 19.98 11.96 5.44
N GLU A 166 21.16 11.90 4.86
CA GLU A 166 21.42 11.75 3.44
C GLU A 166 20.81 10.44 2.91
N GLN A 167 20.99 9.32 3.64
CA GLN A 167 20.40 8.03 3.30
C GLN A 167 18.86 8.06 3.33
N LEU A 168 18.28 8.67 4.35
CA LEU A 168 16.82 8.87 4.41
C LEU A 168 16.32 9.81 3.30
N ALA A 169 17.08 10.86 2.97
CA ALA A 169 16.74 11.76 1.87
C ALA A 169 16.79 11.05 0.50
N GLN A 170 17.67 10.07 0.33
CA GLN A 170 17.77 9.30 -0.90
C GLN A 170 16.47 8.53 -1.21
N VAL A 171 15.77 8.02 -0.19
CA VAL A 171 14.44 7.40 -0.36
C VAL A 171 13.47 8.38 -1.01
N ALA A 172 13.39 9.61 -0.50
CA ALA A 172 12.50 10.64 -1.02
C ALA A 172 12.87 11.04 -2.46
N VAL A 173 14.15 11.25 -2.74
CA VAL A 173 14.66 11.59 -4.08
C VAL A 173 14.30 10.49 -5.09
N LYS A 174 14.56 9.22 -4.74
CA LYS A 174 14.18 8.06 -5.56
C LYS A 174 12.68 8.04 -5.85
N ASN A 175 11.85 8.14 -4.81
CA ASN A 175 10.40 8.02 -4.97
C ASN A 175 9.81 9.19 -5.78
N HIS A 176 10.36 10.40 -5.63
CA HIS A 176 10.01 11.53 -6.48
C HIS A 176 10.41 11.32 -7.95
N HIS A 177 11.61 10.80 -8.22
CA HIS A 177 12.03 10.46 -9.58
C HIS A 177 11.11 9.41 -10.20
N ASN A 178 10.84 8.31 -9.49
CA ASN A 178 9.92 7.25 -9.91
C ASN A 178 8.50 7.80 -10.23
N ALA A 179 8.00 8.70 -9.39
CA ALA A 179 6.68 9.31 -9.56
C ALA A 179 6.56 10.18 -10.83
N THR A 180 7.66 10.75 -11.35
CA THR A 180 7.62 11.50 -12.64
C THR A 180 7.21 10.61 -13.82
N MET A 181 7.44 9.31 -13.71
CA MET A 181 7.10 8.30 -14.72
C MET A 181 5.71 7.69 -14.49
N ASN A 182 5.05 8.00 -13.38
CA ASN A 182 3.75 7.48 -13.03
C ASN A 182 2.64 8.51 -13.35
N PRO A 183 1.74 8.25 -14.33
CA PRO A 183 0.66 9.16 -14.65
C PRO A 183 -0.35 9.34 -13.51
N LYS A 184 -0.43 8.40 -12.55
CA LYS A 184 -1.37 8.45 -11.42
C LYS A 184 -0.83 9.21 -10.20
N ALA A 185 0.47 9.48 -10.14
CA ALA A 185 1.13 10.10 -8.98
C ALA A 185 0.68 11.53 -8.68
N GLN A 186 0.58 11.86 -7.38
CA GLN A 186 0.32 13.21 -6.87
C GLN A 186 1.47 14.18 -7.16
N TYR A 187 2.72 13.79 -6.88
CA TYR A 187 3.89 14.60 -7.12
C TYR A 187 4.69 14.08 -8.31
N LYS A 188 4.82 14.90 -9.36
CA LYS A 188 5.53 14.58 -10.61
C LYS A 188 6.75 15.46 -10.83
N ASN A 189 7.44 15.80 -9.74
CA ASN A 189 8.63 16.63 -9.75
C ASN A 189 9.81 15.89 -9.11
N GLU A 190 10.98 16.03 -9.72
CA GLU A 190 12.22 15.62 -9.09
C GLU A 190 12.61 16.57 -7.96
N ILE A 191 13.35 16.05 -6.98
CA ILE A 191 13.90 16.80 -5.86
C ILE A 191 15.36 16.39 -5.63
N SER A 192 16.14 17.23 -4.96
CA SER A 192 17.54 16.92 -4.61
C SER A 192 17.68 16.58 -3.13
N ILE A 193 18.76 15.88 -2.76
CA ILE A 193 19.10 15.61 -1.35
C ILE A 193 19.14 16.91 -0.55
N SER A 194 19.76 17.96 -1.09
CA SER A 194 19.82 19.29 -0.45
C SER A 194 18.42 19.88 -0.22
N ALA A 195 17.49 19.72 -1.16
CA ALA A 195 16.12 20.18 -0.97
C ALA A 195 15.42 19.43 0.18
N VAL A 196 15.65 18.12 0.31
CA VAL A 196 15.13 17.32 1.43
C VAL A 196 15.70 17.80 2.75
N LEU A 197 17.02 17.88 2.87
CA LEU A 197 17.74 18.24 4.09
C LEU A 197 17.44 19.67 4.58
N ASN A 198 17.09 20.59 3.67
CA ASN A 198 16.77 21.98 4.00
C ASN A 198 15.26 22.27 4.12
N SER A 199 14.40 21.28 3.87
CA SER A 199 12.94 21.47 3.90
C SER A 199 12.38 21.65 5.33
N ALA A 200 11.13 22.08 5.46
CA ALA A 200 10.55 22.34 6.78
C ALA A 200 10.59 21.10 7.69
N MET A 201 11.07 21.27 8.92
CA MET A 201 11.09 20.19 9.92
C MET A 201 9.68 19.95 10.45
N ILE A 202 9.31 18.67 10.56
CA ILE A 202 8.01 18.24 11.09
C ILE A 202 8.18 17.65 12.48
N ALA A 203 9.11 16.69 12.63
CA ALA A 203 9.47 16.08 13.91
C ALA A 203 10.91 15.57 13.81
N ASP A 204 11.84 16.09 14.63
CA ASP A 204 13.27 15.77 14.48
C ASP A 204 13.52 14.24 14.46
N PRO A 205 14.12 13.68 13.39
CA PRO A 205 14.87 14.39 12.35
C PRO A 205 14.11 14.54 11.01
N LEU A 206 12.86 14.12 10.96
CA LEU A 206 12.01 14.08 9.78
C LEU A 206 11.52 15.48 9.39
N ARG A 207 11.57 15.72 8.08
CA ARG A 207 11.14 16.95 7.41
C ARG A 207 9.98 16.65 6.48
N VAL A 208 9.40 17.67 5.86
CA VAL A 208 8.22 17.51 5.00
C VAL A 208 8.46 16.54 3.83
N TYR A 209 9.68 16.51 3.26
CA TYR A 209 10.03 15.54 2.23
C TYR A 209 10.34 14.14 2.75
N ASP A 210 10.35 13.92 4.07
CA ASP A 210 10.36 12.57 4.63
C ASP A 210 8.94 12.01 4.82
N CYS A 211 7.89 12.82 4.69
CA CYS A 211 6.50 12.45 5.01
C CYS A 211 5.67 12.25 3.73
N SER A 212 4.83 11.21 3.69
CA SER A 212 3.80 11.08 2.66
C SER A 212 2.74 12.19 2.76
N PRO A 213 2.17 12.64 1.63
CA PRO A 213 1.15 13.69 1.63
C PRO A 213 -0.23 13.19 2.09
N ILE A 214 -1.11 14.15 2.36
CA ILE A 214 -2.55 13.94 2.41
C ILE A 214 -3.03 13.72 0.96
N THR A 215 -3.81 12.66 0.74
CA THR A 215 -4.16 12.22 -0.61
C THR A 215 -5.56 11.65 -0.67
N ASP A 216 -6.34 12.09 -1.65
CA ASP A 216 -7.54 11.41 -2.09
C ASP A 216 -7.22 10.39 -3.17
N GLY A 217 -7.96 9.29 -3.18
CA GLY A 217 -7.87 8.33 -4.28
C GLY A 217 -8.55 7.00 -3.99
N ALA A 218 -8.72 6.22 -5.04
CA ALA A 218 -9.23 4.87 -4.98
C ALA A 218 -8.48 3.92 -5.92
N ALA A 219 -8.42 2.65 -5.55
CA ALA A 219 -7.88 1.57 -6.36
C ALA A 219 -8.74 0.32 -6.19
N ALA A 220 -8.83 -0.51 -7.24
CA ALA A 220 -9.60 -1.75 -7.25
C ALA A 220 -8.87 -2.82 -8.05
N ILE A 221 -9.06 -4.07 -7.66
CA ILE A 221 -8.59 -5.25 -8.36
C ILE A 221 -9.69 -6.32 -8.40
N VAL A 222 -9.74 -7.08 -9.48
CA VAL A 222 -10.69 -8.18 -9.69
C VAL A 222 -9.95 -9.50 -9.53
N LEU A 223 -10.46 -10.37 -8.67
CA LEU A 223 -9.91 -11.70 -8.42
C LEU A 223 -10.85 -12.77 -8.97
N ALA A 224 -10.25 -13.84 -9.49
CA ALA A 224 -10.97 -15.01 -10.00
C ALA A 224 -10.21 -16.31 -9.68
N PRO A 225 -10.87 -17.48 -9.73
CA PRO A 225 -10.18 -18.75 -9.65
C PRO A 225 -9.16 -18.88 -10.80
N ALA A 226 -7.95 -19.35 -10.49
CA ALA A 226 -6.86 -19.48 -11.46
C ALA A 226 -7.23 -20.32 -12.69
N GLU A 227 -8.15 -21.29 -12.53
CA GLU A 227 -8.63 -22.18 -13.59
C GLU A 227 -9.46 -21.47 -14.67
N VAL A 228 -10.09 -20.33 -14.37
CA VAL A 228 -10.85 -19.51 -15.33
C VAL A 228 -10.14 -18.22 -15.70
N ALA A 229 -9.07 -17.85 -14.99
CA ALA A 229 -8.40 -16.56 -15.14
C ALA A 229 -7.94 -16.25 -16.58
N ARG A 230 -7.48 -17.27 -17.33
CA ARG A 230 -7.07 -17.14 -18.74
C ARG A 230 -8.21 -16.86 -19.71
N GLN A 231 -9.46 -16.96 -19.28
CA GLN A 231 -10.61 -16.55 -20.09
C GLN A 231 -10.74 -15.01 -20.15
N PHE A 232 -10.18 -14.31 -19.16
CA PHE A 232 -10.30 -12.86 -19.00
C PHE A 232 -9.04 -12.10 -19.44
N THR A 233 -7.86 -12.71 -19.32
CA THR A 233 -6.58 -12.06 -19.64
C THR A 233 -5.52 -13.09 -20.07
N ASP A 234 -4.63 -12.69 -20.97
CA ASP A 234 -3.50 -13.51 -21.41
C ASP A 234 -2.43 -13.68 -20.31
N THR A 235 -2.34 -12.70 -19.41
CA THR A 235 -1.32 -12.61 -18.35
C THR A 235 -2.00 -12.44 -16.98
N PRO A 236 -2.71 -13.48 -16.49
CA PRO A 236 -3.23 -13.46 -15.12
C PRO A 236 -2.06 -13.46 -14.13
N VAL A 237 -2.19 -12.67 -13.06
CA VAL A 237 -1.18 -12.60 -12.00
C VAL A 237 -1.68 -13.39 -10.80
N TYR A 238 -0.98 -14.45 -10.42
CA TYR A 238 -1.37 -15.35 -9.35
C TYR A 238 -0.97 -14.80 -7.98
N VAL A 239 -1.84 -15.01 -6.98
CA VAL A 239 -1.56 -14.70 -5.58
C VAL A 239 -0.89 -15.90 -4.93
N SER A 240 0.45 -15.98 -5.03
CA SER A 240 1.25 -17.10 -4.49
C SER A 240 1.19 -17.17 -2.96
N ALA A 241 1.12 -16.00 -2.30
CA ALA A 241 0.90 -15.93 -0.85
C ALA A 241 0.18 -14.65 -0.45
N SER A 242 -0.66 -14.75 0.60
CA SER A 242 -1.31 -13.63 1.26
C SER A 242 -1.23 -13.81 2.78
N ALA A 243 -0.35 -13.03 3.42
CA ALA A 243 0.02 -13.16 4.82
C ALA A 243 -0.42 -11.95 5.63
N GLN A 244 -0.75 -12.18 6.90
CA GLN A 244 -1.05 -11.13 7.87
C GLN A 244 -0.36 -11.46 9.19
N ALA A 245 0.12 -10.43 9.88
CA ALA A 245 0.54 -10.51 11.27
C ALA A 245 0.22 -9.22 12.01
N SER A 246 0.26 -9.29 13.33
CA SER A 246 0.00 -8.18 14.23
C SER A 246 1.13 -8.04 15.24
N ASP A 247 1.29 -6.84 15.78
CA ASP A 247 2.24 -6.48 16.83
C ASP A 247 1.55 -5.53 17.82
N THR A 248 2.27 -5.04 18.82
CA THR A 248 1.76 -4.02 19.74
C THR A 248 1.32 -2.77 18.96
N ILE A 249 0.17 -2.21 19.36
CA ILE A 249 -0.34 -0.96 18.78
C ILE A 249 0.58 0.20 19.13
N ALA A 250 0.91 0.34 20.42
CA ALA A 250 1.78 1.38 20.92
C ALA A 250 3.24 1.07 20.62
N LEU A 251 3.98 2.10 20.21
CA LEU A 251 5.40 2.00 19.89
C LEU A 251 6.24 1.68 21.12
N HIS A 252 5.87 2.20 22.29
CA HIS A 252 6.63 2.04 23.54
C HIS A 252 6.54 0.63 24.15
N ASP A 253 5.58 -0.18 23.73
CA ASP A 253 5.44 -1.58 24.18
C ASP A 253 6.33 -2.55 23.38
N ARG A 254 6.95 -2.08 22.29
CA ARG A 254 7.77 -2.94 21.43
C ARG A 254 9.09 -3.32 22.09
N ARG A 255 9.51 -4.55 21.82
CA ARG A 255 10.85 -5.02 22.21
C ARG A 255 11.99 -4.24 21.54
N ASP A 256 11.77 -3.80 20.30
CA ASP A 256 12.71 -3.01 19.52
C ASP A 256 11.93 -2.24 18.44
N ILE A 257 11.94 -0.90 18.50
CA ILE A 257 11.18 -0.06 17.57
C ILE A 257 11.87 0.09 16.20
N THR A 258 13.09 -0.43 16.03
CA THR A 258 13.82 -0.44 14.74
C THR A 258 13.49 -1.66 13.86
N THR A 259 12.57 -2.52 14.30
CA THR A 259 12.04 -3.66 13.56
C THR A 259 10.52 -3.67 13.71
N LEU A 260 9.82 -4.09 12.66
CA LEU A 260 8.39 -4.30 12.66
C LEU A 260 8.17 -5.81 12.75
N ASP A 261 7.90 -6.34 13.94
CA ASP A 261 7.79 -7.79 14.10
C ASP A 261 6.61 -8.35 13.30
N ALA A 262 5.51 -7.61 13.18
CA ALA A 262 4.43 -7.96 12.25
C ALA A 262 4.95 -8.14 10.81
N THR A 263 5.84 -7.26 10.33
CA THR A 263 6.45 -7.40 9.00
C THR A 263 7.31 -8.65 8.92
N VAL A 264 8.18 -8.90 9.90
CA VAL A 264 9.05 -10.09 9.92
C VAL A 264 8.20 -11.38 9.92
N HIS A 265 7.13 -11.43 10.72
CA HIS A 265 6.27 -12.60 10.82
C HIS A 265 5.40 -12.82 9.58
N ALA A 266 4.76 -11.77 9.05
CA ALA A 266 3.99 -11.85 7.82
C ALA A 266 4.86 -12.28 6.64
N THR A 267 6.07 -11.72 6.53
CA THR A 267 7.04 -12.03 5.48
C THR A 267 7.50 -13.48 5.55
N LYS A 268 7.92 -13.97 6.73
CA LYS A 268 8.32 -15.37 6.91
C LYS A 268 7.20 -16.34 6.52
N TRP A 269 5.96 -16.01 6.86
CA TRP A 269 4.82 -16.81 6.45
C TRP A 269 4.61 -16.76 4.93
N ALA A 270 4.69 -15.57 4.32
CA ALA A 270 4.50 -15.39 2.89
C ALA A 270 5.55 -16.17 2.07
N TYR A 271 6.83 -16.02 2.40
CA TYR A 271 7.92 -16.77 1.77
C TYR A 271 7.76 -18.27 1.93
N LYS A 272 7.47 -18.76 3.15
CA LYS A 272 7.21 -20.18 3.38
C LYS A 272 6.01 -20.69 2.56
N LYS A 273 4.95 -19.90 2.44
CA LYS A 273 3.73 -20.28 1.71
C LYS A 273 3.97 -20.33 0.20
N ALA A 274 4.74 -19.38 -0.34
CA ALA A 274 5.12 -19.33 -1.75
C ALA A 274 6.26 -20.29 -2.11
N GLY A 275 7.02 -20.78 -1.12
CA GLY A 275 8.16 -21.68 -1.34
C GLY A 275 9.40 -20.98 -1.91
N ILE A 276 9.55 -19.67 -1.64
CA ILE A 276 10.61 -18.81 -2.17
C ILE A 276 11.31 -18.04 -1.04
N GLY A 277 12.43 -17.39 -1.36
CA GLY A 277 13.17 -16.48 -0.47
C GLY A 277 13.16 -15.01 -0.93
N PRO A 278 13.76 -14.10 -0.15
CA PRO A 278 13.90 -12.69 -0.55
C PRO A 278 14.68 -12.49 -1.85
N GLU A 279 15.58 -13.41 -2.20
CA GLU A 279 16.38 -13.40 -3.43
C GLU A 279 15.56 -13.66 -4.71
N ASP A 280 14.38 -14.24 -4.59
CA ASP A 280 13.50 -14.55 -5.72
C ASP A 280 12.55 -13.39 -6.07
N ILE A 281 12.50 -12.35 -5.22
CA ILE A 281 11.67 -11.17 -5.46
C ILE A 281 12.37 -10.25 -6.46
N HIS A 282 11.67 -9.90 -7.54
CA HIS A 282 12.23 -9.05 -8.60
C HIS A 282 11.95 -7.56 -8.39
N LEU A 283 10.90 -7.22 -7.64
CA LEU A 283 10.53 -5.86 -7.27
C LEU A 283 9.58 -5.88 -6.08
N ALA A 284 9.51 -4.77 -5.34
CA ALA A 284 8.56 -4.63 -4.25
C ALA A 284 7.93 -3.24 -4.15
N GLU A 285 6.66 -3.22 -3.75
CA GLU A 285 5.95 -2.02 -3.29
C GLU A 285 5.82 -2.10 -1.76
N VAL A 286 6.50 -1.20 -1.05
CA VAL A 286 6.62 -1.19 0.42
C VAL A 286 6.01 0.07 1.02
N HIS A 287 5.59 -0.02 2.28
CA HIS A 287 4.86 1.04 2.97
C HIS A 287 5.76 2.22 3.43
N ASP A 288 6.20 3.06 2.50
CA ASP A 288 7.07 4.23 2.72
C ASP A 288 6.31 5.50 3.16
N CYS A 289 5.38 5.38 4.13
CA CYS A 289 4.67 6.55 4.68
C CYS A 289 5.64 7.59 5.27
N PHE A 290 6.79 7.12 5.75
CA PHE A 290 7.98 7.93 6.03
C PHE A 290 9.22 7.29 5.42
N THR A 291 10.26 8.08 5.11
CA THR A 291 11.52 7.57 4.54
C THR A 291 12.17 6.48 5.38
N ILE A 292 12.13 6.61 6.71
CA ILE A 292 12.61 5.58 7.64
C ILE A 292 11.80 4.27 7.55
N ALA A 293 10.51 4.36 7.19
CA ALA A 293 9.66 3.17 7.05
C ALA A 293 10.12 2.31 5.86
N GLU A 294 10.55 2.93 4.75
CA GLU A 294 11.14 2.19 3.61
C GLU A 294 12.43 1.48 4.03
N VAL A 295 13.32 2.19 4.75
CA VAL A 295 14.58 1.64 5.26
C VAL A 295 14.33 0.43 6.17
N CYS A 296 13.44 0.55 7.16
CA CYS A 296 13.11 -0.59 8.02
C CYS A 296 12.41 -1.72 7.24
N ALA A 297 11.55 -1.39 6.27
CA ALA A 297 10.82 -2.38 5.49
C ALA A 297 11.76 -3.29 4.70
N ILE A 298 12.75 -2.74 3.98
CA ILE A 298 13.66 -3.58 3.16
C ILE A 298 14.58 -4.47 4.02
N GLU A 299 14.84 -4.06 5.26
CA GLU A 299 15.56 -4.88 6.25
C GLU A 299 14.66 -6.00 6.78
N ASP A 300 13.43 -5.69 7.16
CA ASP A 300 12.49 -6.65 7.79
C ASP A 300 11.89 -7.64 6.78
N LEU A 301 11.84 -7.24 5.50
CA LEU A 301 11.54 -8.11 4.37
C LEU A 301 12.72 -9.06 4.05
N GLY A 302 13.92 -8.78 4.58
CA GLY A 302 15.09 -9.63 4.39
C GLY A 302 15.86 -9.39 3.09
N PHE A 303 15.63 -8.27 2.39
CA PHE A 303 16.42 -7.91 1.21
C PHE A 303 17.85 -7.49 1.56
N VAL A 304 18.03 -6.91 2.75
CA VAL A 304 19.31 -6.52 3.34
C VAL A 304 19.32 -6.80 4.84
N LYS A 305 20.49 -6.78 5.49
CA LYS A 305 20.53 -6.98 6.95
C LYS A 305 20.06 -5.72 7.67
N LYS A 306 19.61 -5.89 8.92
CA LYS A 306 19.25 -4.80 9.83
C LYS A 306 20.41 -3.78 9.95
N GLY A 307 20.13 -2.51 9.66
CA GLY A 307 21.11 -1.42 9.63
C GLY A 307 21.71 -1.14 8.25
N GLU A 308 21.53 -2.03 7.27
CA GLU A 308 22.05 -1.87 5.90
C GLU A 308 21.02 -1.23 4.95
N GLY A 309 19.79 -0.93 5.40
CA GLY A 309 18.76 -0.36 4.54
C GLY A 309 19.11 1.03 3.99
N GLY A 310 19.63 1.92 4.84
CA GLY A 310 20.10 3.25 4.41
C GLY A 310 21.22 3.18 3.36
N PRO A 311 22.35 2.50 3.65
CA PRO A 311 23.42 2.28 2.68
C PRO A 311 22.94 1.65 1.37
N ALA A 312 22.08 0.62 1.43
CA ALA A 312 21.56 -0.02 0.22
C ALA A 312 20.78 0.95 -0.69
N THR A 313 19.96 1.82 -0.10
CA THR A 313 19.25 2.85 -0.88
C THR A 313 20.21 3.90 -1.45
N GLU A 314 21.20 4.34 -0.68
CA GLU A 314 22.24 5.28 -1.11
C GLU A 314 23.10 4.75 -2.26
N GLU A 315 23.45 3.45 -2.23
CA GLU A 315 24.22 2.76 -3.26
C GLU A 315 23.40 2.42 -4.52
N GLY A 316 22.11 2.76 -4.54
CA GLY A 316 21.23 2.54 -5.71
C GLY A 316 20.65 1.13 -5.81
N MET A 317 20.82 0.27 -4.80
CA MET A 317 20.28 -1.09 -4.79
C MET A 317 18.76 -1.10 -5.00
N THR A 318 18.06 -0.09 -4.46
CA THR A 318 16.60 0.04 -4.50
C THR A 318 16.07 0.90 -5.64
N ALA A 319 16.94 1.45 -6.50
CA ALA A 319 16.55 2.29 -7.64
C ALA A 319 15.76 1.50 -8.68
N LEU A 320 15.13 2.19 -9.65
CA LEU A 320 14.29 1.54 -10.66
C LEU A 320 15.03 0.47 -11.48
N ASP A 321 16.31 0.71 -11.76
CA ASP A 321 17.25 -0.18 -12.43
C ASP A 321 18.20 -0.90 -11.47
N GLY A 322 17.93 -0.80 -10.16
CA GLY A 322 18.69 -1.43 -9.09
C GLY A 322 18.47 -2.95 -9.02
N LYS A 323 19.15 -3.59 -8.07
CA LYS A 323 19.07 -5.04 -7.85
C LYS A 323 17.68 -5.48 -7.39
N ILE A 324 17.03 -4.67 -6.56
CA ILE A 324 15.66 -4.90 -6.08
C ILE A 324 14.90 -3.57 -6.15
N PRO A 325 14.29 -3.23 -7.28
CA PRO A 325 13.53 -2.00 -7.42
C PRO A 325 12.44 -1.89 -6.35
N ILE A 326 12.52 -0.84 -5.53
CA ILE A 326 11.55 -0.55 -4.48
C ILE A 326 10.72 0.65 -4.88
N ASN A 327 9.41 0.50 -4.78
CA ASN A 327 8.43 1.53 -5.08
C ASN A 327 8.59 2.15 -6.49
N PRO A 328 8.61 1.36 -7.59
CA PRO A 328 8.63 1.90 -8.95
C PRO A 328 7.49 2.87 -9.24
N SER A 329 6.36 2.78 -8.54
CA SER A 329 5.25 3.73 -8.66
C SER A 329 5.57 5.13 -8.15
N GLY A 330 6.63 5.29 -7.35
CA GLY A 330 6.90 6.48 -6.53
C GLY A 330 6.37 6.37 -5.09
N GLY A 331 5.93 5.18 -4.68
CA GLY A 331 5.58 4.86 -3.30
C GLY A 331 4.45 5.71 -2.74
N LEU A 332 4.25 5.66 -1.44
CA LEU A 332 3.37 6.55 -0.68
C LEU A 332 3.92 7.97 -0.71
N LYS A 333 5.25 8.13 -0.62
CA LYS A 333 5.89 9.43 -0.49
C LYS A 333 5.60 10.40 -1.63
N ALA A 334 5.63 9.94 -2.88
CA ALA A 334 5.49 10.80 -4.05
C ALA A 334 4.26 10.49 -4.90
N CYS A 335 3.89 9.22 -5.05
CA CYS A 335 2.66 8.89 -5.76
C CYS A 335 1.39 9.18 -4.95
N GLY A 336 1.49 9.26 -3.62
CA GLY A 336 0.41 9.63 -2.71
C GLY A 336 -0.08 8.45 -1.87
N HIS A 337 -0.71 8.79 -0.74
CA HIS A 337 -1.09 7.86 0.32
C HIS A 337 -2.58 7.99 0.73
N PRO A 338 -3.53 7.66 -0.16
CA PRO A 338 -4.92 7.45 0.25
C PRO A 338 -4.97 6.17 1.09
N VAL A 339 -5.09 6.31 2.41
CA VAL A 339 -4.74 5.22 3.37
C VAL A 339 -5.51 3.93 3.11
N GLY A 340 -6.82 3.99 2.88
CA GLY A 340 -7.65 2.82 2.52
C GLY A 340 -7.29 2.18 1.18
N ALA A 341 -6.84 2.95 0.19
CA ALA A 341 -6.52 2.48 -1.16
C ALA A 341 -5.08 1.99 -1.33
N THR A 342 -4.19 2.30 -0.38
CA THR A 342 -2.74 2.10 -0.55
C THR A 342 -2.36 0.65 -0.79
N GLY A 343 -2.86 -0.31 -0.01
CA GLY A 343 -2.53 -1.73 -0.24
C GLY A 343 -3.04 -2.28 -1.57
N ILE A 344 -4.15 -1.75 -2.08
CA ILE A 344 -4.66 -2.13 -3.41
C ILE A 344 -3.81 -1.48 -4.49
N LYS A 345 -3.43 -0.20 -4.36
CA LYS A 345 -2.49 0.47 -5.28
C LYS A 345 -1.16 -0.27 -5.37
N GLN A 346 -0.61 -0.73 -4.26
CA GLN A 346 0.63 -1.52 -4.26
C GLN A 346 0.45 -2.79 -5.14
N ALA A 347 -0.68 -3.49 -5.01
CA ALA A 347 -0.99 -4.63 -5.86
C ALA A 347 -1.20 -4.24 -7.34
N VAL A 348 -1.90 -3.13 -7.61
CA VAL A 348 -2.10 -2.59 -8.98
C VAL A 348 -0.74 -2.36 -9.66
N GLU A 349 0.21 -1.72 -8.98
CA GLU A 349 1.54 -1.48 -9.55
C GLU A 349 2.27 -2.81 -9.81
N ILE A 350 2.29 -3.74 -8.86
CA ILE A 350 2.95 -5.04 -9.06
C ILE A 350 2.31 -5.79 -10.24
N VAL A 351 0.98 -5.79 -10.37
CA VAL A 351 0.31 -6.42 -11.52
C VAL A 351 0.69 -5.74 -12.83
N SER A 352 0.68 -4.40 -12.91
CA SER A 352 1.12 -3.68 -14.11
C SER A 352 2.57 -4.02 -14.49
N GLN A 353 3.45 -4.14 -13.49
CA GLN A 353 4.86 -4.50 -13.72
C GLN A 353 5.00 -5.93 -14.25
N LEU A 354 4.31 -6.89 -13.63
CA LEU A 354 4.34 -8.30 -14.02
C LEU A 354 3.70 -8.54 -15.39
N ARG A 355 2.75 -7.70 -15.80
CA ARG A 355 2.15 -7.74 -17.15
C ARG A 355 2.97 -7.05 -18.23
N GLY A 356 3.99 -6.27 -17.87
CA GLY A 356 4.74 -5.46 -18.84
C GLY A 356 4.03 -4.17 -19.25
N GLU A 357 3.10 -3.68 -18.44
CA GLU A 357 2.18 -2.56 -18.74
C GLU A 357 2.55 -1.28 -17.96
N ALA A 358 3.67 -1.26 -17.23
CA ALA A 358 4.05 -0.13 -16.37
C ALA A 358 4.64 1.07 -17.15
N GLY A 359 4.76 0.99 -18.48
CA GLY A 359 5.22 2.10 -19.33
C GLY A 359 6.65 2.54 -18.99
N LYS A 360 6.86 3.84 -18.74
CA LYS A 360 8.20 4.41 -18.50
C LYS A 360 8.89 3.89 -17.24
N ARG A 361 8.14 3.38 -16.27
CA ARG A 361 8.64 2.83 -15.00
C ARG A 361 8.73 1.30 -15.01
N GLN A 362 8.70 0.67 -16.19
CA GLN A 362 8.74 -0.79 -16.31
C GLN A 362 10.07 -1.36 -15.79
N VAL A 363 9.99 -2.28 -14.82
CA VAL A 363 11.11 -3.10 -14.35
C VAL A 363 11.34 -4.25 -15.33
N ALA A 364 12.59 -4.46 -15.72
CA ALA A 364 12.95 -5.48 -16.71
C ALA A 364 12.83 -6.90 -16.12
N LYS A 365 12.18 -7.81 -16.86
CA LYS A 365 12.10 -9.26 -16.55
C LYS A 365 11.54 -9.58 -15.15
N ALA A 366 10.58 -8.79 -14.68
CA ALA A 366 9.90 -9.06 -13.42
C ALA A 366 8.91 -10.22 -13.55
N GLU A 367 9.10 -11.29 -12.76
CA GLU A 367 8.17 -12.44 -12.73
C GLU A 367 7.52 -12.68 -11.36
N ILE A 368 8.09 -12.09 -10.31
CA ILE A 368 7.64 -12.22 -8.92
C ILE A 368 7.78 -10.85 -8.25
N GLY A 369 6.67 -10.34 -7.73
CA GLY A 369 6.62 -9.07 -7.01
C GLY A 369 6.04 -9.23 -5.60
N LEU A 370 6.43 -8.33 -4.71
CA LEU A 370 5.97 -8.31 -3.33
C LEU A 370 5.26 -7.00 -3.01
N THR A 371 4.16 -7.08 -2.26
CA THR A 371 3.53 -5.93 -1.62
C THR A 371 3.72 -6.02 -0.11
N HIS A 372 4.02 -4.90 0.52
CA HIS A 372 4.16 -4.76 1.97
C HIS A 372 3.34 -3.56 2.43
N ASN A 373 2.22 -3.84 3.11
CA ASN A 373 1.26 -2.84 3.58
C ASN A 373 1.19 -2.84 5.11
N VAL A 374 1.49 -1.70 5.73
CA VAL A 374 1.55 -1.55 7.19
C VAL A 374 0.40 -0.67 7.68
N GLY A 375 -0.15 -1.01 8.84
CA GLY A 375 -1.15 -0.23 9.57
C GLY A 375 -0.55 0.33 10.86
N GLY A 376 -0.82 1.61 11.12
CA GLY A 376 -0.24 2.31 12.27
C GLY A 376 1.28 2.39 12.15
N THR A 377 1.96 2.31 13.27
CA THR A 377 3.43 2.32 13.32
C THR A 377 4.04 0.93 13.09
N GLY A 378 3.27 -0.07 12.63
CA GLY A 378 3.69 -1.48 12.56
C GLY A 378 2.81 -2.47 13.34
N GLY A 379 1.70 -2.03 13.92
CA GLY A 379 0.79 -2.89 14.70
C GLY A 379 0.05 -3.93 13.85
N THR A 380 -0.07 -3.70 12.54
CA THR A 380 -0.56 -4.69 11.57
C THR A 380 0.25 -4.63 10.29
N THR A 381 0.61 -5.80 9.76
CA THR A 381 1.25 -5.90 8.44
C THR A 381 0.54 -6.94 7.59
N ILE A 382 0.32 -6.59 6.33
CA ILE A 382 -0.13 -7.50 5.27
C ILE A 382 0.99 -7.60 4.22
N VAL A 383 1.31 -8.82 3.81
CA VAL A 383 2.26 -9.11 2.73
C VAL A 383 1.59 -9.99 1.69
N HIS A 384 1.64 -9.57 0.42
CA HIS A 384 1.24 -10.42 -0.70
C HIS A 384 2.43 -10.67 -1.63
N ILE A 385 2.58 -11.92 -2.07
CA ILE A 385 3.52 -12.32 -3.12
C ILE A 385 2.69 -12.64 -4.36
N LEU A 386 3.02 -11.96 -5.45
CA LEU A 386 2.32 -12.04 -6.73
C LEU A 386 3.29 -12.56 -7.80
N SER A 387 2.83 -13.45 -8.68
CA SER A 387 3.67 -14.02 -9.74
C SER A 387 2.92 -14.25 -11.05
N ILE A 388 3.64 -14.20 -12.18
CA ILE A 388 3.11 -14.65 -13.48
C ILE A 388 3.04 -16.18 -13.59
N ASN A 389 3.72 -16.89 -12.69
CA ASN A 389 3.73 -18.35 -12.60
C ASN A 389 2.82 -18.82 -11.47
N ARG A 390 2.14 -19.95 -11.70
CA ARG A 390 1.19 -20.53 -10.75
C ARG A 390 1.89 -21.33 -9.66
#